data_AF-A0AAP0G7X0-F1
#
_entry.id   AF-A0AAP0G7X0-F1
#
_cell.length_a   1.000
_cell.length_b   1.000
_cell.length_c   1.000
_cell.angle_alpha   90.00
_cell.angle_beta   90.00
_cell.angle_gamma   90.00
#
_symmetry.space_group_name_H-M   'P 1'
#
loop_
_entity.id
_entity.type
_entity.pdbx_description
1 polymer ?
#
loop_
_entity_poly.entity_id
_entity_poly.type
_entity_poly.pdbx_seq_one_letter_code
_entity_poly.pdbx_strand_id
1 'polypeptide(L)'
;MAQKLYSFVWWDWKRWEKEIDWMALQGVNLPLAFTGQEAIWQKVFKNFNVENKDLGSFFGGPAFLAWARMGNLHGWGGPLSQNWLDQQLSLQKLILPRMIELGMTPVLPAFSGNVPAIFRKMFSTANITKLSNWNTVNGDPRWCCTYLLDPSDPLFFELGRAFIKKQIKEYGDITNIYSWVGCSLQMQSFGSHHK
;
A
#
# COMPACT_ATOMS: atom_id res chain seq x y z
N MET A 1 -4.37 -2.59 12.04
CA MET A 1 -3.32 -2.57 10.99
C MET A 1 -2.09 -3.40 11.33
N ALA A 2 -1.63 -3.45 12.59
CA ALA A 2 -0.52 -4.30 13.01
C ALA A 2 -0.73 -5.80 12.67
N GLN A 3 -1.95 -6.33 12.76
CA GLN A 3 -2.24 -7.74 12.47
C GLN A 3 -1.85 -8.22 11.05
N LYS A 4 -1.84 -7.33 10.04
CA LYS A 4 -1.48 -7.71 8.67
C LYS A 4 -0.01 -8.18 8.56
N LEU A 5 0.89 -7.60 9.36
CA LEU A 5 2.31 -7.96 9.40
C LEU A 5 2.56 -9.26 10.14
N TYR A 6 1.93 -9.42 11.30
CA TYR A 6 2.29 -10.47 12.25
C TYR A 6 1.57 -11.79 11.99
N SER A 7 0.46 -11.78 11.26
CA SER A 7 -0.39 -12.97 11.15
C SER A 7 -0.75 -13.32 9.72
N PHE A 8 -1.09 -12.36 8.86
CA PHE A 8 -1.81 -12.66 7.60
C PHE A 8 -0.91 -12.88 6.38
N VAL A 9 0.38 -12.55 6.47
CA VAL A 9 1.28 -12.56 5.31
C VAL A 9 1.33 -13.93 4.62
N TRP A 10 1.29 -15.03 5.37
CA TRP A 10 1.41 -16.39 4.84
C TRP A 10 0.07 -17.11 4.65
N TRP A 11 -1.05 -16.39 4.77
CA TRP A 11 -2.37 -17.01 4.67
C TRP A 11 -2.73 -17.30 3.23
N ASP A 12 -3.17 -18.53 3.00
CA ASP A 12 -3.84 -18.93 1.78
C ASP A 12 -5.34 -18.59 1.84
N TRP A 13 -6.05 -18.94 0.77
CA TRP A 13 -7.50 -18.75 0.72
C TRP A 13 -8.24 -19.46 1.85
N LYS A 14 -7.89 -20.72 2.15
CA LYS A 14 -8.58 -21.52 3.17
C LYS A 14 -8.50 -20.87 4.55
N ARG A 15 -7.37 -20.26 4.90
CA ARG A 15 -7.25 -19.52 6.17
C ARG A 15 -8.01 -18.20 6.13
N TRP A 16 -8.01 -17.48 5.00
CA TRP A 16 -8.77 -16.24 4.83
C TRP A 16 -10.27 -16.45 4.93
N GLU A 17 -10.80 -17.48 4.27
CA GLU A 17 -12.22 -17.85 4.32
C GLU A 17 -12.70 -18.06 5.76
N LYS A 18 -11.94 -18.84 6.55
CA LYS A 18 -12.21 -19.03 7.98
C LYS A 18 -12.18 -17.73 8.78
N GLU A 19 -11.28 -16.80 8.45
CA GLU A 19 -11.24 -15.50 9.11
C GLU A 19 -12.48 -14.67 8.78
N ILE A 20 -12.90 -14.69 7.52
CA ILE A 20 -14.07 -13.93 7.06
C ILE A 20 -15.34 -14.47 7.70
N ASP A 21 -15.48 -15.79 7.79
CA ASP A 21 -16.59 -16.43 8.49
C ASP A 21 -16.57 -16.09 9.99
N TRP A 22 -15.41 -16.12 10.63
CA TRP A 22 -15.27 -15.72 12.03
C TRP A 22 -15.60 -14.25 12.24
N MET A 23 -15.13 -13.35 11.36
CA MET A 23 -15.48 -11.92 11.38
C MET A 23 -17.00 -11.73 11.30
N ALA A 24 -17.69 -12.48 10.45
CA ALA A 24 -19.16 -12.43 10.35
C ALA A 24 -19.84 -12.89 11.64
N LEU A 25 -19.38 -14.00 12.24
CA LEU A 25 -19.89 -14.49 13.53
C LEU A 25 -19.66 -13.49 14.68
N GLN A 26 -18.61 -12.67 14.59
CA GLN A 26 -18.33 -11.61 15.57
C GLN A 26 -19.03 -10.28 15.25
N GLY A 27 -19.87 -10.21 14.21
CA GLY A 27 -20.58 -8.99 13.83
C GLY A 27 -19.69 -7.91 13.19
N VAL A 28 -18.51 -8.26 12.69
CA VAL A 28 -17.64 -7.32 11.96
C VAL A 28 -18.25 -7.03 10.60
N ASN A 29 -18.48 -5.75 10.29
CA ASN A 29 -19.08 -5.32 9.03
C ASN A 29 -18.22 -4.33 8.22
N LEU A 30 -17.06 -3.90 8.73
CA LEU A 30 -16.16 -2.93 8.07
C LEU A 30 -14.68 -3.37 8.09
N PRO A 31 -14.31 -4.52 7.47
CA PRO A 31 -12.94 -5.04 7.51
C PRO A 31 -11.98 -4.34 6.53
N LEU A 32 -10.70 -4.23 6.91
CA LEU A 32 -9.65 -3.70 6.03
C LEU A 32 -9.18 -4.77 5.01
N ALA A 33 -9.35 -4.55 3.71
CA ALA A 33 -8.97 -5.49 2.65
C ALA A 33 -7.78 -4.95 1.82
N PHE A 34 -6.54 -5.15 2.28
CA PHE A 34 -5.33 -4.58 1.62
C PHE A 34 -4.43 -5.68 1.02
N THR A 35 -4.95 -6.90 0.84
CA THR A 35 -4.19 -7.97 0.19
C THR A 35 -3.96 -7.57 -1.27
N GLY A 36 -2.76 -7.82 -1.81
CA GLY A 36 -2.43 -7.49 -3.21
C GLY A 36 -2.27 -5.99 -3.54
N GLN A 37 -2.23 -5.09 -2.54
CA GLN A 37 -2.04 -3.65 -2.78
C GLN A 37 -0.78 -3.35 -3.63
N GLU A 38 0.32 -4.07 -3.43
CA GLU A 38 1.57 -3.86 -4.18
C GLU A 38 1.41 -4.19 -5.66
N ALA A 39 0.57 -5.16 -6.02
CA ALA A 39 0.28 -5.50 -7.41
C ALA A 39 -0.51 -4.39 -8.11
N ILE A 40 -1.41 -3.71 -7.39
CA ILE A 40 -2.08 -2.50 -7.90
C ILE A 40 -1.06 -1.38 -8.12
N TRP A 41 -0.19 -1.12 -7.14
CA TRP A 41 0.86 -0.12 -7.27
C TRP A 41 1.82 -0.40 -8.42
N GLN A 42 2.26 -1.65 -8.60
CA GLN A 42 3.11 -2.04 -9.74
C GLN A 42 2.44 -1.67 -11.07
N LYS A 43 1.15 -1.99 -11.23
CA LYS A 43 0.41 -1.65 -12.45
C LYS A 43 0.20 -0.14 -12.63
N VAL A 44 0.01 0.60 -11.54
CA VAL A 44 -0.10 2.07 -11.60
C VAL A 44 1.23 2.68 -12.01
N PHE A 45 2.33 2.35 -11.33
CA PHE A 45 3.65 2.91 -11.63
C PHE A 45 4.14 2.57 -13.04
N LYS A 46 3.77 1.40 -13.57
CA LYS A 46 4.01 1.07 -14.98
C LYS A 46 3.36 2.07 -15.95
N ASN A 47 2.17 2.59 -15.63
CA ASN A 47 1.51 3.63 -16.45
C ASN A 47 2.24 5.00 -16.37
N PHE A 48 3.06 5.20 -15.33
CA PHE A 48 3.94 6.36 -15.18
C PHE A 48 5.36 6.08 -15.69
N ASN A 49 5.55 5.05 -16.52
CA ASN A 49 6.83 4.65 -17.12
C ASN A 49 7.92 4.24 -16.12
N VAL A 50 7.54 3.82 -14.91
CA VAL A 50 8.49 3.30 -13.93
C VAL A 50 8.83 1.85 -14.28
N GLU A 51 10.12 1.53 -14.38
CA GLU A 51 10.57 0.18 -14.64
C GLU A 51 10.48 -0.71 -13.38
N ASN A 52 10.31 -2.02 -13.58
CA ASN A 52 10.27 -2.99 -12.48
C ASN A 52 11.55 -2.96 -11.61
N LYS A 53 12.71 -2.67 -12.21
CA LYS A 53 13.98 -2.56 -11.48
C LYS A 53 13.97 -1.43 -10.45
N ASP A 54 13.28 -0.33 -10.75
CA ASP A 54 13.17 0.82 -9.87
C ASP A 54 12.17 0.58 -8.73
N LEU A 55 11.19 -0.31 -8.94
CA LEU A 55 10.23 -0.74 -7.92
C LEU A 55 10.80 -1.78 -6.95
N GLY A 56 11.81 -2.56 -7.36
CA GLY A 56 12.41 -3.60 -6.52
C GLY A 56 13.00 -3.07 -5.21
N SER A 57 13.42 -1.80 -5.19
CA SER A 57 13.92 -1.10 -4.00
C SER A 57 12.85 -0.33 -3.22
N PHE A 58 11.64 -0.21 -3.77
CA PHE A 58 10.53 0.53 -3.18
C PHE A 58 9.67 -0.34 -2.26
N PHE A 59 9.25 -1.52 -2.71
CA PHE A 59 8.46 -2.41 -1.88
C PHE A 59 9.32 -3.06 -0.78
N GLY A 60 8.77 -3.15 0.43
CA GLY A 60 9.32 -4.04 1.45
C GLY A 60 9.04 -5.50 1.13
N GLY A 61 9.76 -6.40 1.78
CA GLY A 61 9.48 -7.84 1.75
C GLY A 61 8.12 -8.17 2.34
N PRO A 62 7.58 -9.39 2.09
CA PRO A 62 6.22 -9.77 2.50
C PRO A 62 5.95 -9.52 3.99
N ALA A 63 6.88 -9.91 4.86
CA ALA A 63 6.76 -9.76 6.31
C ALA A 63 6.88 -8.31 6.80
N PHE A 64 7.22 -7.36 5.94
CA PHE A 64 7.47 -5.97 6.30
C PHE A 64 6.51 -4.97 5.62
N LEU A 65 5.50 -5.47 4.91
CA LEU A 65 4.64 -4.65 4.04
C LEU A 65 3.85 -3.57 4.75
N ALA A 66 3.34 -3.76 5.97
CA ALA A 66 2.63 -2.65 6.60
C ALA A 66 3.54 -1.49 6.99
N TRP A 67 4.79 -1.74 7.42
CA TRP A 67 5.76 -0.63 7.62
C TRP A 67 6.13 0.04 6.29
N ALA A 68 6.25 -0.74 5.21
CA ALA A 68 6.49 -0.17 3.88
C ALA A 68 5.31 0.70 3.40
N ARG A 69 4.06 0.22 3.56
CA ARG A 69 2.83 0.95 3.22
C ARG A 69 2.66 2.23 4.04
N MET A 70 3.15 2.25 5.28
CA MET A 70 3.18 3.44 6.15
C MET A 70 4.27 4.45 5.75
N GLY A 71 5.20 4.09 4.86
CA GLY A 71 6.33 4.93 4.51
C GLY A 71 7.47 4.91 5.53
N ASN A 72 7.51 3.93 6.44
CA ASN A 72 8.57 3.82 7.45
C ASN A 72 9.87 3.27 6.85
N LEU A 73 9.71 2.30 5.95
CA LEU A 73 10.81 1.59 5.32
C LEU A 73 10.54 1.35 3.84
N HIS A 74 11.57 0.99 3.10
CA HIS A 74 11.48 0.48 1.74
C HIS A 74 12.56 -0.59 1.50
N GLY A 75 12.35 -1.51 0.57
CA GLY A 75 13.33 -2.51 0.13
C GLY A 75 13.70 -3.64 1.11
N TRP A 76 13.60 -3.43 2.43
CA TRP A 76 14.00 -4.43 3.42
C TRP A 76 13.21 -5.74 3.30
N GLY A 77 13.92 -6.87 3.19
CA GLY A 77 13.33 -8.20 3.01
C GLY A 77 12.76 -8.46 1.61
N GLY A 78 12.90 -7.52 0.67
CA GLY A 78 12.53 -7.66 -0.73
C GLY A 78 13.67 -8.19 -1.62
N PRO A 79 13.52 -8.13 -2.95
CA PRO A 79 12.34 -7.65 -3.67
C PRO A 79 11.16 -8.65 -3.64
N LEU A 80 9.94 -8.16 -3.87
CA LEU A 80 8.79 -9.04 -4.11
C LEU A 80 8.91 -9.70 -5.48
N SER A 81 8.74 -11.02 -5.54
CA SER A 81 8.68 -11.75 -6.82
C SER A 81 7.37 -11.46 -7.56
N GLN A 82 7.38 -11.57 -8.89
CA GLN A 82 6.15 -11.40 -9.68
C GLN A 82 5.08 -12.44 -9.27
N ASN A 83 5.50 -13.68 -9.03
CA ASN A 83 4.60 -14.75 -8.56
C ASN A 83 3.90 -14.37 -7.24
N TRP A 84 4.60 -13.74 -6.30
CA TRP A 84 3.99 -13.25 -5.07
C TRP A 84 2.92 -12.19 -5.34
N LEU A 85 3.22 -11.20 -6.19
CA LEU A 85 2.28 -10.14 -6.55
C LEU A 85 1.01 -10.71 -7.20
N ASP A 86 1.16 -11.66 -8.11
CA ASP A 86 0.06 -12.30 -8.82
C ASP A 86 -0.80 -13.17 -7.89
N GLN A 87 -0.17 -13.91 -6.97
CA GLN A 87 -0.86 -14.69 -5.95
C GLN A 87 -1.66 -13.80 -4.99
N GLN A 88 -1.05 -12.71 -4.49
CA GLN A 88 -1.72 -11.80 -3.57
C GLN A 88 -2.88 -11.05 -4.24
N LEU A 89 -2.73 -10.68 -5.51
CA LEU A 89 -3.82 -10.10 -6.29
C LEU A 89 -4.97 -11.10 -6.47
N SER A 90 -4.66 -12.35 -6.82
CA SER A 90 -5.67 -13.40 -6.98
C SER A 90 -6.39 -13.70 -5.67
N LEU A 91 -5.67 -13.72 -4.56
CA LEU A 91 -6.22 -13.91 -3.22
C LEU A 91 -7.19 -12.79 -2.84
N GLN A 92 -6.83 -11.53 -3.10
CA GLN A 92 -7.73 -10.39 -2.85
C GLN A 92 -9.03 -10.49 -3.66
N LYS A 93 -8.97 -11.02 -4.89
CA LYS A 93 -10.16 -11.26 -5.73
C LYS A 93 -11.09 -12.36 -5.20
N LEU A 94 -10.64 -13.19 -4.26
CA LEU A 94 -11.47 -14.15 -3.54
C LEU A 94 -12.00 -13.56 -2.22
N ILE A 95 -11.16 -12.81 -1.51
CA ILE A 95 -11.50 -12.15 -0.23
C ILE A 95 -12.67 -11.18 -0.39
N LEU A 96 -12.61 -10.31 -1.40
CA LEU A 96 -13.59 -9.23 -1.55
C LEU A 96 -15.02 -9.75 -1.80
N PRO A 97 -15.26 -10.68 -2.76
CA PRO A 97 -16.60 -11.25 -2.93
C PRO A 97 -17.15 -11.92 -1.68
N ARG A 98 -16.33 -12.68 -0.93
CA ARG A 98 -16.78 -13.35 0.30
C ARG A 98 -17.15 -12.37 1.41
N MET A 99 -16.40 -11.29 1.56
CA MET A 99 -16.76 -10.20 2.49
C MET A 99 -18.13 -9.60 2.11
N ILE A 100 -18.35 -9.32 0.84
CA ILE A 100 -19.60 -8.73 0.33
C ILE A 100 -20.78 -9.70 0.50
N GLU A 101 -20.57 -10.99 0.21
CA GLU A 101 -21.58 -12.05 0.38
C GLU A 101 -22.10 -12.11 1.82
N LEU A 102 -21.22 -11.90 2.81
CA LEU A 102 -21.57 -11.87 4.22
C LEU A 102 -22.05 -10.48 4.71
N GLY A 103 -22.33 -9.54 3.80
CA GLY A 103 -22.86 -8.22 4.13
C GLY A 103 -21.83 -7.24 4.70
N MET A 104 -20.52 -7.52 4.57
CA MET A 104 -19.47 -6.61 4.99
C MET A 104 -19.18 -5.56 3.91
N THR A 105 -18.77 -4.37 4.34
CA THR A 105 -18.23 -3.32 3.48
C THR A 105 -16.69 -3.32 3.58
N PRO A 106 -15.96 -3.86 2.59
CA PRO A 106 -14.50 -3.85 2.65
C PRO A 106 -13.96 -2.43 2.53
N VAL A 107 -12.94 -2.11 3.33
CA VAL A 107 -12.18 -0.87 3.22
C VAL A 107 -10.95 -1.11 2.36
N LEU A 108 -10.89 -0.43 1.22
CA LEU A 108 -9.77 -0.52 0.28
C LEU A 108 -8.69 0.53 0.59
N PRO A 109 -7.42 0.27 0.22
CA PRO A 109 -6.36 1.24 0.43
C PRO A 109 -6.53 2.51 -0.42
N ALA A 110 -6.03 3.63 0.08
CA ALA A 110 -5.83 4.89 -0.65
C ALA A 110 -4.36 5.32 -0.66
N PHE A 111 -4.03 6.27 -1.53
CA PHE A 111 -2.70 6.85 -1.62
C PHE A 111 -2.43 7.86 -0.50
N SER A 112 -1.25 7.77 0.14
CA SER A 112 -0.80 8.65 1.22
C SER A 112 0.40 9.53 0.85
N GLY A 113 0.81 9.59 -0.42
CA GLY A 113 1.95 10.40 -0.87
C GLY A 113 3.29 9.68 -0.95
N ASN A 114 3.43 8.45 -0.42
CA ASN A 114 4.70 7.72 -0.50
C ASN A 114 5.00 7.24 -1.93
N VAL A 115 6.13 7.65 -2.50
CA VAL A 115 6.52 7.36 -3.89
C VAL A 115 7.92 6.72 -3.99
N PRO A 116 8.19 5.94 -5.05
CA PRO A 116 9.53 5.42 -5.33
C PRO A 116 10.57 6.53 -5.53
N ALA A 117 11.83 6.27 -5.15
CA ALA A 117 12.93 7.23 -5.26
C ALA A 117 13.14 7.78 -6.69
N ILE A 118 12.84 6.97 -7.72
CA ILE A 118 12.97 7.34 -9.13
C ILE A 118 12.06 8.52 -9.52
N PHE A 119 10.98 8.77 -8.77
CA PHE A 119 10.08 9.89 -9.03
C PHE A 119 10.79 11.24 -8.96
N ARG A 120 11.80 11.40 -8.10
CA ARG A 120 12.60 12.63 -8.05
C ARG A 120 13.38 12.91 -9.33
N LYS A 121 13.72 11.87 -10.09
CA LYS A 121 14.43 12.00 -11.37
C LYS A 121 13.44 12.18 -12.53
N MET A 122 12.32 11.45 -12.50
CA MET A 122 11.31 11.47 -13.57
C MET A 122 10.43 12.73 -13.54
N PHE A 123 10.12 13.22 -12.34
CA PHE A 123 9.27 14.38 -12.09
C PHE A 123 10.07 15.43 -11.33
N SER A 124 11.05 16.05 -11.99
CA SER A 124 11.99 16.99 -11.37
C SER A 124 11.33 18.26 -10.80
N THR A 125 10.13 18.59 -11.28
CA THR A 125 9.33 19.73 -10.81
C THR A 125 8.38 19.35 -9.67
N ALA A 126 8.20 18.07 -9.37
CA ALA A 126 7.30 17.62 -8.31
C ALA A 126 7.90 17.91 -6.93
N ASN A 127 7.07 18.40 -6.02
CA ASN A 127 7.47 18.68 -4.64
C ASN A 127 7.54 17.38 -3.84
N ILE A 128 8.73 16.78 -3.80
CA ILE A 128 8.99 15.50 -3.14
C ILE A 128 10.03 15.69 -2.03
N THR A 129 9.60 15.47 -0.80
CA THR A 129 10.44 15.56 0.40
C THR A 129 10.97 14.18 0.78
N LYS A 130 12.27 14.08 1.08
CA LYS A 130 12.84 12.87 1.67
C LYS A 130 12.59 12.89 3.17
N LEU A 131 11.88 11.91 3.68
CA LEU A 131 11.58 11.80 5.11
C LEU A 131 12.82 11.44 5.92
N SER A 132 12.78 11.75 7.22
CA SER A 132 13.80 11.35 8.17
C SER A 132 13.77 9.85 8.46
N ASN A 133 14.78 9.38 9.19
CA ASN A 133 14.89 7.99 9.58
C ASN A 133 13.82 7.62 10.63
N TRP A 134 12.95 6.66 10.30
CA TRP A 134 12.01 6.06 11.25
C TRP A 134 12.62 4.82 11.90
N ASN A 135 13.59 5.00 12.81
CA ASN A 135 14.21 3.90 13.55
C ASN A 135 14.53 2.65 12.69
N THR A 136 15.21 2.88 11.56
CA THR A 136 15.41 1.85 10.53
C THR A 136 16.24 0.68 11.04
N VAL A 137 16.18 -0.43 10.30
CA VAL A 137 16.89 -1.67 10.61
C VAL A 137 18.39 -1.39 10.81
N ASN A 138 18.88 -1.61 12.03
CA ASN A 138 20.26 -1.37 12.45
C ASN A 138 20.76 0.06 12.17
N GLY A 139 19.89 1.04 12.06
CA GLY A 139 20.26 2.41 11.71
C GLY A 139 20.70 2.63 10.26
N ASP A 140 20.61 1.61 9.38
CA ASP A 140 21.06 1.69 7.98
C ASP A 140 20.09 2.51 7.08
N PRO A 141 20.52 3.68 6.58
CA PRO A 141 19.66 4.55 5.77
C PRO A 141 19.23 3.99 4.43
N ARG A 142 19.80 2.85 4.01
CA ARG A 142 19.42 2.13 2.80
C ARG A 142 17.97 1.65 2.79
N TRP A 143 17.39 1.45 3.97
CA TRP A 143 16.06 0.85 4.14
C TRP A 143 14.99 1.82 4.64
N CYS A 144 15.30 3.12 4.79
CA CYS A 144 14.43 4.12 5.42
C CYS A 144 14.16 5.31 4.52
N CYS A 145 13.59 6.35 5.14
CA CYS A 145 13.76 7.70 4.62
C CYS A 145 13.12 7.82 3.23
N THR A 146 11.88 7.33 3.20
CA THR A 146 11.04 7.27 2.02
C THR A 146 10.76 8.65 1.47
N TYR A 147 10.25 8.70 0.25
CA TYR A 147 9.99 9.94 -0.46
C TYR A 147 8.49 10.25 -0.39
N LEU A 148 8.17 11.42 0.14
CA LEU A 148 6.81 11.88 0.32
C LEU A 148 6.51 12.99 -0.70
N LEU A 149 5.55 12.72 -1.56
CA LEU A 149 4.99 13.71 -2.47
C LEU A 149 4.04 14.64 -1.70
N ASP A 150 4.20 15.95 -1.90
CA ASP A 150 3.37 16.96 -1.24
C ASP A 150 1.90 16.83 -1.65
N PRO A 151 0.92 16.95 -0.73
CA PRO A 151 -0.50 16.80 -1.05
C PRO A 151 -1.05 17.89 -1.96
N SER A 152 -0.36 19.04 -2.02
CA SER A 152 -0.72 20.17 -2.89
C SER A 152 -0.17 20.02 -4.30
N ASP A 153 0.75 19.07 -4.52
CA ASP A 153 1.32 18.82 -5.85
C ASP A 153 0.27 18.17 -6.77
N PRO A 154 0.08 18.66 -8.01
CA PRO A 154 -0.84 18.05 -8.97
C PRO A 154 -0.64 16.54 -9.18
N LEU A 155 0.61 16.07 -9.13
CA LEU A 155 0.96 14.66 -9.29
C LEU A 155 0.36 13.80 -8.17
N PHE A 156 0.12 14.36 -6.98
CA PHE A 156 -0.51 13.66 -5.86
C PHE A 156 -1.92 13.21 -6.24
N PHE A 157 -2.69 14.12 -6.83
CA PHE A 157 -4.05 13.84 -7.29
C PHE A 157 -4.07 12.88 -8.48
N GLU A 158 -3.12 13.00 -9.39
CA GLU A 158 -2.99 12.09 -10.54
C GLU A 158 -2.72 10.65 -10.08
N LEU A 159 -1.75 10.45 -9.19
CA LEU A 159 -1.43 9.14 -8.63
C LEU A 159 -2.59 8.58 -7.82
N GLY A 160 -3.20 9.39 -6.95
CA GLY A 160 -4.36 8.98 -6.16
C GLY A 160 -5.52 8.51 -7.04
N ARG A 161 -5.87 9.28 -8.07
CA ARG A 161 -6.91 8.90 -9.05
C ARG A 161 -6.52 7.66 -9.84
N ALA A 162 -5.28 7.55 -10.30
CA ALA A 162 -4.80 6.38 -11.04
C ALA A 162 -4.89 5.11 -10.19
N PHE A 163 -4.57 5.20 -8.89
CA PHE A 163 -4.65 4.10 -7.95
C PHE A 163 -6.09 3.65 -7.72
N ILE A 164 -7.01 4.56 -7.40
CA ILE A 164 -8.44 4.22 -7.22
C ILE A 164 -9.03 3.64 -8.51
N LYS A 165 -8.80 4.27 -9.67
CA LYS A 165 -9.26 3.75 -10.97
C LYS A 165 -8.72 2.34 -11.24
N LYS A 166 -7.48 2.07 -10.86
CA LYS A 166 -6.88 0.75 -11.05
C LYS A 166 -7.50 -0.30 -10.12
N GLN A 167 -7.81 0.05 -8.87
CA GLN A 167 -8.54 -0.82 -7.96
C GLN A 167 -9.94 -1.14 -8.51
N ILE A 168 -10.70 -0.14 -8.95
CA ILE A 168 -12.03 -0.34 -9.56
C ILE A 168 -11.94 -1.26 -10.78
N LYS A 169 -10.92 -1.08 -11.63
CA LYS A 169 -10.72 -1.96 -12.81
C LYS A 169 -10.41 -3.42 -12.42
N GLU A 170 -9.73 -3.65 -11.31
CA GLU A 170 -9.31 -5.01 -10.90
C GLU A 170 -10.35 -5.71 -10.03
N TYR A 171 -11.10 -4.97 -9.21
CA TYR A 171 -11.99 -5.51 -8.18
C TYR A 171 -13.47 -5.18 -8.40
N GLY A 172 -13.79 -4.27 -9.31
CA GLY A 172 -15.12 -3.68 -9.45
C GLY A 172 -15.33 -2.48 -8.52
N ASP A 173 -16.45 -1.79 -8.73
CA ASP A 173 -16.90 -0.71 -7.85
C ASP A 173 -17.68 -1.29 -6.68
N ILE A 174 -16.95 -1.66 -5.62
CA ILE A 174 -17.47 -2.48 -4.51
C ILE A 174 -17.58 -1.74 -3.18
N THR A 175 -17.00 -0.53 -3.07
CA THR A 175 -16.98 0.24 -1.82
C THR A 175 -16.70 1.71 -2.09
N ASN A 176 -17.25 2.57 -1.24
CA ASN A 176 -16.93 4.00 -1.20
C ASN A 176 -15.96 4.34 -0.05
N ILE A 177 -15.49 3.34 0.69
CA ILE A 177 -14.70 3.54 1.90
C ILE A 177 -13.24 3.18 1.59
N TYR A 178 -12.41 4.22 1.56
CA TYR A 178 -10.98 4.10 1.33
C TYR A 178 -10.20 4.64 2.52
N SER A 179 -9.12 3.95 2.86
CA SER A 179 -8.24 4.34 3.96
C SER A 179 -6.80 4.32 3.50
N TRP A 180 -6.07 5.39 3.80
CA TRP A 180 -4.62 5.40 3.64
C TRP A 180 -3.96 5.15 4.98
N VAL A 181 -2.73 4.62 4.93
CA VAL A 181 -1.89 4.50 6.11
C VAL A 181 -0.71 5.41 5.96
N GLY A 182 -0.45 6.20 6.99
CA GLY A 182 0.74 7.03 7.05
C GLY A 182 1.45 6.91 8.39
N CYS A 183 2.74 7.21 8.36
CA CYS A 183 3.58 7.26 9.54
C CYS A 183 3.48 8.61 10.26
N SER A 184 3.85 8.63 11.55
CA SER A 184 4.05 9.87 12.31
C SER A 184 4.97 10.87 11.59
N LEU A 185 6.01 10.41 10.88
CA LEU A 185 6.89 11.30 10.11
C LEU A 185 6.18 11.98 8.94
N GLN A 186 5.26 11.28 8.27
CA GLN A 186 4.46 11.87 7.21
C GLN A 186 3.52 12.94 7.78
N MET A 187 2.88 12.65 8.91
CA MET A 187 2.00 13.60 9.59
C MET A 187 2.74 14.87 10.04
N GLN A 188 3.97 14.74 10.52
CA GLN A 188 4.82 15.88 10.88
C GLN A 188 5.20 16.71 9.65
N SER A 189 5.53 16.05 8.53
CA SER A 189 5.88 16.74 7.27
C SER A 189 4.71 17.52 6.68
N PHE A 190 3.46 17.02 6.78
CA PHE A 190 2.28 17.77 6.33
C PHE A 190 1.97 18.97 7.23
N GLY A 191 2.18 18.85 8.55
CA GLY A 191 1.94 19.95 9.49
C GLY A 191 2.95 21.09 9.40
N SER A 192 4.16 20.85 8.88
CA SER A 192 5.20 21.88 8.76
C SER A 192 5.02 22.86 7.60
N HIS A 193 4.18 22.56 6.62
CA HIS A 193 3.94 23.41 5.44
C HIS A 193 2.81 24.46 5.64
N HIS A 194 2.19 24.52 6.82
CA HIS A 194 1.15 25.49 7.18
C HIS A 194 1.60 26.52 8.23
N LYS A 195 2.90 26.86 8.25
CA LYS A 195 3.44 27.98 9.03
C LYS A 195 4.14 28.98 8.15
#